data_AF-S0G4I6-F1
#
_entry.id   AF-S0G4I6-F1
#
_cell.length_a   1.000
_cell.length_b   1.000
_cell.length_c   1.000
_cell.angle_alpha   90.00
_cell.angle_beta   90.00
_cell.angle_gamma   90.00
#
_symmetry.space_group_name_H-M   'P 1'
#
loop_
_entity.id
_entity.type
_entity.pdbx_description
1 polymer ?
#
loop_
_entity_poly.entity_id
_entity_poly.type
_entity_poly.pdbx_seq_one_letter_code
_entity_poly.pdbx_strand_id
1 'polypeptide(L)'
;MAEKSLFAFLDILGTKALIESGEFGDLHALDFVNPVGIAAQLIPSVRFAAFSDCVMISAHKNNHEDFISAISFCYSQWCADHVFVRGAISFDEIHWVDDSNTDARFKRLSNFTYARIHGKALVSAYKLEGSSGPGVLCFISDNASEFLQKKANFYILHWGQTDSLIWCNESDAHRLKGIFETLAENSTPGSEKHKHFRATMKYFQALTKNDAFFPDKFGLISEFRMTR
;
A
#
# COMPACT_ATOMS: atom_id res chain seq x y z
N MET A 1 11.54 26.30 2.04
CA MET A 1 11.32 25.05 2.81
C MET A 1 10.91 24.00 1.82
N ALA A 2 11.46 22.78 1.90
CA ALA A 2 11.02 21.70 1.04
C ALA A 2 9.54 21.38 1.31
N GLU A 3 8.79 21.10 0.25
CA GLU A 3 7.36 20.85 0.35
C GLU A 3 7.09 19.46 0.92
N LYS A 4 6.11 19.36 1.82
CA LYS A 4 5.71 18.08 2.42
C LYS A 4 4.74 17.35 1.50
N SER A 5 4.94 16.05 1.38
CA SER A 5 4.14 15.15 0.56
C SER A 5 3.76 13.91 1.36
N LEU A 6 2.66 13.28 0.96
CA LEU A 6 2.34 11.94 1.42
C LEU A 6 3.25 10.95 0.70
N PHE A 7 3.79 9.99 1.45
CA PHE A 7 4.66 8.95 0.93
C PHE A 7 4.28 7.61 1.54
N ALA A 8 4.14 6.58 0.73
CA ALA A 8 3.94 5.20 1.15
C ALA A 8 5.14 4.34 0.75
N PHE A 9 5.59 3.52 1.69
CA PHE A 9 6.48 2.38 1.43
C PHE A 9 5.68 1.10 1.69
N LEU A 10 5.58 0.24 0.69
CA LEU A 10 4.74 -0.96 0.68
C LEU A 10 5.62 -2.16 0.31
N ASP A 11 5.59 -3.24 1.08
CA ASP A 11 6.48 -4.40 0.95
C ASP A 11 5.69 -5.72 1.03
N ILE A 12 6.04 -6.68 0.19
CA ILE A 12 5.44 -8.02 0.22
C ILE A 12 5.92 -8.74 1.48
N LEU A 13 4.96 -9.27 2.24
CA LEU A 13 5.23 -10.00 3.46
C LEU A 13 6.00 -11.29 3.20
N GLY A 14 7.20 -11.38 3.77
CA GLY A 14 7.97 -12.61 3.84
C GLY A 14 8.59 -13.04 2.51
N THR A 15 8.83 -12.12 1.57
CA THR A 15 9.37 -12.41 0.23
C THR A 15 10.59 -13.31 0.28
N LYS A 16 11.54 -13.05 1.18
CA LYS A 16 12.72 -13.89 1.36
C LYS A 16 12.35 -15.35 1.64
N ALA A 17 11.45 -15.61 2.58
CA ALA A 17 11.03 -16.96 2.95
C ALA A 17 10.27 -17.63 1.79
N LEU A 18 9.44 -16.88 1.07
CA LEU A 18 8.70 -17.38 -0.10
C LEU A 18 9.65 -17.75 -1.26
N ILE A 19 10.71 -16.97 -1.48
CA ILE A 19 11.76 -17.28 -2.46
C ILE A 19 12.52 -18.55 -2.04
N GLU A 20 12.94 -18.63 -0.77
CA GLU A 20 13.68 -19.79 -0.25
C GLU A 20 12.86 -21.08 -0.31
N SER A 21 11.53 -21.00 -0.16
CA SER A 21 10.63 -22.15 -0.29
C SER A 21 10.17 -22.44 -1.73
N GLY A 22 10.53 -21.61 -2.71
CA GLY A 22 10.07 -21.72 -4.10
C GLY A 22 8.60 -21.36 -4.32
N GLU A 23 7.97 -20.69 -3.36
CA GLU A 23 6.58 -20.22 -3.46
C GLU A 23 6.50 -18.85 -4.18
N PHE A 24 7.57 -18.05 -4.19
CA PHE A 24 7.65 -16.80 -4.93
C PHE A 24 8.27 -17.01 -6.31
N GLY A 25 7.64 -16.46 -7.35
CA GLY A 25 8.11 -16.58 -8.74
C GLY A 25 7.54 -15.48 -9.63
N ASP A 26 7.76 -15.60 -10.94
CA ASP A 26 7.46 -14.54 -11.93
C ASP A 26 6.00 -14.05 -11.87
N LEU A 27 5.04 -14.94 -11.66
CA LEU A 27 3.62 -14.57 -11.54
C LEU A 27 3.37 -13.67 -10.33
N HIS A 28 3.95 -13.96 -9.16
CA HIS A 28 3.80 -13.11 -7.97
C HIS A 28 4.41 -11.71 -8.18
N ALA A 29 5.55 -11.65 -8.88
CA ALA A 29 6.16 -10.37 -9.24
C ALA A 29 5.27 -9.56 -10.20
N LEU A 30 4.64 -10.23 -11.18
CA LEU A 30 3.69 -9.60 -12.09
C LEU A 30 2.42 -9.14 -11.37
N ASP A 31 1.80 -9.99 -10.55
CA ASP A 31 0.59 -9.69 -9.78
C ASP A 31 0.83 -8.57 -8.75
N PHE A 32 2.05 -8.44 -8.25
CA PHE A 32 2.44 -7.32 -7.41
C PHE A 32 2.55 -6.00 -8.20
N VAL A 33 3.18 -5.99 -9.38
CA VAL A 33 3.47 -4.74 -10.12
C VAL A 33 2.31 -4.29 -11.02
N ASN A 34 1.51 -5.20 -11.55
CA ASN A 34 0.40 -4.90 -12.46
C ASN A 34 -0.59 -3.85 -11.91
N PRO A 35 -1.14 -3.97 -10.69
CA PRO A 35 -2.05 -2.96 -10.15
C PRO A 35 -1.36 -1.60 -9.93
N VAL A 36 -0.06 -1.59 -9.63
CA VAL A 36 0.72 -0.34 -9.54
C VAL A 36 0.80 0.35 -10.89
N GLY A 37 1.05 -0.41 -11.96
CA GLY A 37 1.06 0.10 -13.33
C GLY A 37 -0.29 0.68 -13.77
N ILE A 38 -1.39 -0.02 -13.43
CA ILE A 38 -2.76 0.45 -13.70
C ILE A 38 -3.04 1.75 -12.92
N ALA A 39 -2.72 1.81 -11.63
CA ALA A 39 -2.89 3.01 -10.82
C ALA A 39 -2.08 4.20 -11.37
N ALA A 40 -0.84 3.96 -11.78
CA ALA A 40 0.02 4.98 -12.39
C ALA A 40 -0.53 5.52 -13.72
N GLN A 41 -1.20 4.65 -14.51
CA GLN A 41 -1.86 5.07 -15.75
C GLN A 41 -3.09 5.94 -15.49
N LEU A 42 -3.88 5.62 -14.45
CA LEU A 42 -5.14 6.29 -14.14
C LEU A 42 -4.96 7.58 -13.34
N ILE A 43 -3.93 7.66 -12.50
CA ILE A 43 -3.74 8.75 -11.53
C ILE A 43 -2.41 9.47 -11.77
N PRO A 44 -2.32 10.38 -12.76
CA PRO A 44 -1.07 11.07 -13.12
C PRO A 44 -0.58 12.05 -12.04
N SER A 45 -1.43 12.38 -11.06
CA SER A 45 -1.10 13.25 -9.91
C SER A 45 -0.28 12.54 -8.82
N VAL A 46 -0.14 11.21 -8.92
CA VAL A 46 0.57 10.34 -7.99
C VAL A 46 1.80 9.74 -8.68
N ARG A 47 2.92 9.70 -7.97
CA ARG A 47 4.18 9.11 -8.45
C ARG A 47 4.38 7.73 -7.84
N PHE A 48 4.89 6.81 -8.65
CA PHE A 48 5.11 5.41 -8.27
C PHE A 48 6.54 4.99 -8.63
N ALA A 49 7.11 4.10 -7.84
CA ALA A 49 8.29 3.31 -8.20
C ALA A 49 8.10 1.90 -7.63
N ALA A 50 8.24 0.88 -8.48
CA ALA A 50 8.14 -0.51 -8.09
C ALA A 50 9.52 -1.18 -8.18
N PHE A 51 9.81 -1.99 -7.18
CA PHE A 51 10.98 -2.86 -7.07
C PHE A 51 10.48 -4.30 -6.88
N SER A 52 11.40 -5.27 -6.82
CA SER A 52 11.06 -6.70 -6.81
C SER A 52 9.99 -7.09 -5.79
N ASP A 53 10.07 -6.53 -4.59
CA ASP A 53 9.23 -6.87 -3.43
C ASP A 53 8.62 -5.65 -2.74
N CYS A 54 8.97 -4.44 -3.16
CA CYS A 54 8.44 -3.22 -2.58
C CYS A 54 8.04 -2.16 -3.62
N VAL A 55 7.12 -1.28 -3.20
CA VAL A 55 6.59 -0.18 -3.98
C VAL A 55 6.65 1.10 -3.15
N MET A 56 7.07 2.17 -3.79
CA MET A 56 7.05 3.52 -3.26
C MET A 56 5.99 4.32 -4.00
N ILE A 57 5.10 4.96 -3.25
CA ILE A 57 4.02 5.81 -3.81
C ILE A 57 4.12 7.17 -3.14
N SER A 58 3.95 8.25 -3.88
CA SER A 58 3.92 9.59 -3.29
C SER A 58 3.00 10.54 -4.03
N ALA A 59 2.43 11.47 -3.29
CA ALA A 59 1.65 12.56 -3.87
C ALA A 59 1.83 13.84 -3.07
N HIS A 60 1.68 14.96 -3.78
CA HIS A 60 1.59 16.25 -3.12
C HIS A 60 0.37 16.28 -2.17
N LYS A 61 0.47 17.00 -1.05
CA LYS A 61 -0.59 17.05 -0.01
C LYS A 61 -1.98 17.43 -0.54
N ASN A 62 -2.05 18.20 -1.62
CA ASN A 62 -3.33 18.60 -2.22
C ASN A 62 -4.02 17.43 -2.93
N ASN A 63 -3.26 16.42 -3.38
CA ASN A 63 -3.74 15.25 -4.12
C ASN A 63 -3.89 14.02 -3.19
N HIS A 64 -4.23 14.26 -1.93
CA HIS A 64 -4.38 13.20 -0.93
C HIS A 64 -5.48 12.18 -1.29
N GLU A 65 -6.59 12.60 -1.88
CA GLU A 65 -7.67 11.67 -2.29
C GLU A 65 -7.16 10.69 -3.35
N ASP A 66 -6.46 11.20 -4.37
CA ASP A 66 -5.80 10.41 -5.42
C ASP A 66 -4.77 9.42 -4.83
N PHE A 67 -3.95 9.88 -3.89
CA PHE A 67 -2.97 9.05 -3.19
C PHE A 67 -3.61 7.89 -2.43
N ILE A 68 -4.65 8.16 -1.65
CA ILE A 68 -5.35 7.12 -0.90
C ILE A 68 -6.12 6.19 -1.84
N SER A 69 -6.70 6.71 -2.92
CA SER A 69 -7.41 5.91 -3.93
C SER A 69 -6.45 4.95 -4.65
N ALA A 70 -5.24 5.42 -4.99
CA ALA A 70 -4.18 4.58 -5.57
C ALA A 70 -3.78 3.43 -4.63
N ILE A 71 -3.50 3.74 -3.36
CA ILE A 71 -3.11 2.72 -2.36
C ILE A 71 -4.25 1.73 -2.15
N SER A 72 -5.49 2.22 -2.00
CA SER A 72 -6.66 1.39 -1.78
C SER A 72 -6.91 0.43 -2.93
N PHE A 73 -6.78 0.92 -4.17
CA PHE A 73 -6.85 0.07 -5.36
C PHE A 73 -5.77 -1.01 -5.35
N CYS A 74 -4.51 -0.65 -5.09
CA CYS A 74 -3.41 -1.63 -5.03
C CYS A 74 -3.68 -2.71 -3.97
N TYR A 75 -4.07 -2.33 -2.75
CA TYR A 75 -4.38 -3.30 -1.68
C TYR A 75 -5.53 -4.24 -2.06
N SER A 76 -6.59 -3.72 -2.69
CA SER A 76 -7.71 -4.55 -3.13
C SER A 76 -7.31 -5.57 -4.19
N GLN A 77 -6.47 -5.18 -5.16
CA GLN A 77 -5.98 -6.10 -6.20
C GLN A 77 -4.99 -7.12 -5.63
N TRP A 78 -3.99 -6.67 -4.87
CA TRP A 78 -3.03 -7.57 -4.21
C TRP A 78 -3.73 -8.60 -3.33
N CYS A 79 -4.73 -8.20 -2.55
CA CYS A 79 -5.50 -9.15 -1.74
C CYS A 79 -6.31 -10.14 -2.60
N ALA A 80 -6.79 -9.74 -3.78
CA ALA A 80 -7.49 -10.62 -4.69
C ALA A 80 -6.56 -11.67 -5.31
N ASP A 81 -5.31 -11.28 -5.59
CA ASP A 81 -4.27 -12.15 -6.16
C ASP A 81 -3.43 -12.88 -5.09
N HIS A 82 -3.88 -12.85 -3.82
CA HIS A 82 -3.17 -13.43 -2.68
C HIS A 82 -1.73 -12.93 -2.47
N VAL A 83 -1.42 -11.73 -2.97
CA VAL A 83 -0.19 -11.00 -2.68
C VAL A 83 -0.39 -10.21 -1.40
N PHE A 84 0.26 -10.64 -0.31
CA PHE A 84 0.06 -10.05 1.00
C PHE A 84 1.08 -8.94 1.25
N VAL A 85 0.61 -7.69 1.24
CA VAL A 85 1.46 -6.49 1.35
C VAL A 85 1.25 -5.79 2.68
N ARG A 86 2.35 -5.40 3.32
CA ARG A 86 2.35 -4.50 4.47
C ARG A 86 2.97 -3.17 4.07
N GLY A 87 2.48 -2.10 4.65
CA GLY A 87 2.86 -0.78 4.24
C GLY A 87 2.94 0.21 5.39
N ALA A 88 3.51 1.36 5.08
CA ALA A 88 3.50 2.51 5.95
C ALA A 88 3.40 3.82 5.17
N ILE A 89 2.59 4.75 5.67
CA ILE A 89 2.43 6.10 5.15
C ILE A 89 3.10 7.08 6.11
N SER A 90 3.84 8.02 5.53
CA SER A 90 4.40 9.17 6.23
C SER A 90 4.04 10.47 5.51
N PHE A 91 4.17 11.58 6.24
CA PHE A 91 3.92 12.93 5.73
C PHE A 91 5.09 13.85 6.08
N ASP A 92 6.01 14.00 5.14
CA ASP A 92 7.20 14.84 5.28
C ASP A 92 7.80 15.17 3.90
N GLU A 93 8.98 15.77 3.89
CA GLU A 93 9.79 16.01 2.71
C GLU A 93 10.16 14.71 1.97
N ILE A 94 9.91 14.68 0.66
CA ILE A 94 10.37 13.66 -0.29
C ILE A 94 10.84 14.34 -1.57
N HIS A 95 11.94 13.84 -2.12
CA HIS A 95 12.49 14.30 -3.39
C HIS A 95 12.56 13.14 -4.37
N TRP A 96 12.01 13.40 -5.55
CA TRP A 96 12.24 12.60 -6.73
C TRP A 96 13.25 13.35 -7.59
N VAL A 97 14.38 12.74 -7.85
CA VAL A 97 15.43 13.36 -8.66
C VAL A 97 15.19 12.97 -10.10
N ASP A 98 14.64 13.91 -10.87
CA ASP A 98 14.46 13.80 -12.32
C ASP A 98 15.50 14.69 -13.00
N ASP A 99 16.18 14.16 -14.03
CA ASP A 99 17.12 14.92 -14.85
C ASP A 99 16.90 14.54 -16.31
N SER A 100 16.25 15.43 -17.07
CA SER A 100 15.77 15.10 -18.42
C SER A 100 16.88 14.61 -19.35
N ASN A 101 18.09 15.15 -19.22
CA ASN A 101 19.23 14.79 -20.06
C ASN A 101 19.77 13.39 -19.73
N THR A 102 20.02 13.14 -18.44
CA THR A 102 20.48 11.84 -17.94
C THR A 102 19.42 10.77 -18.19
N ASP A 103 18.15 11.09 -17.96
CA ASP A 103 17.05 10.16 -18.09
C ASP A 103 16.80 9.77 -19.55
N ALA A 104 16.90 10.72 -20.49
CA ALA A 104 16.84 10.42 -21.91
C ALA A 104 17.98 9.52 -22.38
N ARG A 105 19.18 9.67 -21.79
CA ARG A 105 20.34 8.82 -22.10
C ARG A 105 20.15 7.40 -21.56
N PHE A 106 19.72 7.26 -20.31
CA PHE A 106 19.57 5.97 -19.65
C PHE A 106 18.36 5.18 -20.11
N LYS A 107 17.26 5.83 -20.53
CA LYS A 107 16.10 5.16 -21.16
C LYS A 107 16.45 4.33 -22.40
N ARG A 108 17.60 4.57 -23.03
CA ARG A 108 18.08 3.82 -24.21
C ARG A 108 18.81 2.52 -23.83
N LEU A 109 19.12 2.32 -22.55
CA LEU A 109 19.85 1.15 -22.05
C LEU A 109 18.83 0.12 -21.57
N SER A 110 18.57 -0.92 -22.37
CA SER A 110 17.55 -1.93 -22.09
C SER A 110 17.83 -2.78 -20.84
N ASN A 111 19.06 -2.77 -20.35
CA ASN A 111 19.52 -3.52 -19.18
C ASN A 111 19.67 -2.63 -17.93
N PHE A 112 19.17 -1.39 -17.94
CA PHE A 112 19.33 -0.45 -16.84
C PHE A 112 18.00 0.23 -16.46
N THR A 113 17.55 -0.04 -15.24
CA THR A 113 16.34 0.56 -14.63
C THR A 113 16.72 1.17 -13.29
N TYR A 114 16.16 2.33 -12.95
CA TYR A 114 16.44 3.01 -11.70
C TYR A 114 15.30 3.96 -11.32
N ALA A 115 15.18 4.24 -10.02
CA ALA A 115 14.46 5.37 -9.46
C ALA A 115 15.38 6.09 -8.47
N ARG A 116 15.37 7.43 -8.47
CA ARG A 116 16.19 8.25 -7.56
C ARG A 116 15.27 8.97 -6.59
N ILE A 117 15.15 8.44 -5.40
CA ILE A 117 14.21 8.92 -4.38
C ILE A 117 14.96 9.07 -3.07
N HIS A 118 14.84 10.22 -2.41
CA HIS A 118 15.38 10.43 -1.07
C HIS A 118 14.53 11.44 -0.29
N GLY A 119 14.52 11.32 1.05
CA GLY A 119 13.80 12.25 1.90
C GLY A 119 13.44 11.65 3.26
N LYS A 120 13.02 12.51 4.18
CA LYS A 120 12.60 12.11 5.53
C LYS A 120 11.36 11.23 5.49
N ALA A 121 10.44 11.51 4.55
CA ALA A 121 9.23 10.73 4.39
C ALA A 121 9.54 9.26 4.08
N LEU A 122 10.50 9.00 3.18
CA LEU A 122 10.95 7.64 2.85
C LEU A 122 11.52 6.92 4.07
N VAL A 123 12.43 7.58 4.80
CA VAL A 123 13.06 6.98 5.99
C VAL A 123 12.01 6.66 7.07
N SER A 124 11.08 7.57 7.31
CA SER A 124 10.02 7.38 8.30
C SER A 124 9.06 6.26 7.91
N ALA A 125 8.62 6.21 6.64
CA ALA A 125 7.74 5.15 6.16
C ALA A 125 8.43 3.78 6.21
N TYR A 126 9.66 3.67 5.71
CA TYR A 126 10.44 2.43 5.76
C TYR A 126 10.62 1.91 7.20
N LYS A 127 11.00 2.79 8.13
CA LYS A 127 11.15 2.41 9.54
C LYS A 127 9.81 1.98 10.14
N LEU A 128 8.75 2.73 9.85
CA LEU A 128 7.42 2.43 10.38
C LEU A 128 6.93 1.07 9.88
N GLU A 129 7.08 0.76 8.58
CA GLU A 129 6.72 -0.55 8.02
C GLU A 129 7.43 -1.68 8.78
N GLY A 130 8.75 -1.57 8.94
CA GLY A 130 9.56 -2.61 9.57
C GLY A 130 9.33 -2.76 11.08
N SER A 131 9.00 -1.68 11.79
CA SER A 131 8.72 -1.70 13.23
C SER A 131 7.27 -1.98 13.59
N SER A 132 6.36 -1.88 12.62
CA SER A 132 4.93 -2.05 12.87
C SER A 132 4.55 -3.53 13.01
N GLY A 133 3.39 -3.74 13.64
CA GLY A 133 2.90 -5.07 13.96
C GLY A 133 2.60 -5.97 12.75
N PRO A 134 2.13 -7.19 13.01
CA PRO A 134 1.70 -8.10 11.95
C PRO A 134 0.46 -7.58 11.23
N GLY A 135 0.28 -8.05 10.00
CA GLY A 135 -0.93 -7.87 9.18
C GLY A 135 -0.65 -7.40 7.76
N VAL A 136 -1.65 -7.57 6.90
CA VAL A 136 -1.74 -7.00 5.55
C VAL A 136 -2.36 -5.61 5.70
N LEU A 137 -1.61 -4.72 6.32
CA LEU A 137 -2.06 -3.42 6.80
C LEU A 137 -1.14 -2.32 6.28
N CYS A 138 -1.67 -1.12 6.15
CA CYS A 138 -0.89 0.08 5.85
C CYS A 138 -0.89 0.97 7.08
N PHE A 139 0.21 0.99 7.83
CA PHE A 139 0.36 1.79 9.03
C PHE A 139 0.57 3.26 8.69
N ILE A 140 0.25 4.17 9.60
CA ILE A 140 0.29 5.61 9.34
C ILE A 140 1.06 6.29 10.46
N SER A 141 2.05 7.11 10.11
CA SER A 141 2.81 7.88 11.09
C SER A 141 1.95 8.99 11.69
N ASP A 142 2.27 9.43 12.92
CA ASP A 142 1.50 10.45 13.63
C ASP A 142 1.26 11.71 12.79
N ASN A 143 2.30 12.21 12.11
CA ASN A 143 2.19 13.39 11.24
C ASN A 143 1.26 13.17 10.05
N ALA A 144 1.25 11.97 9.47
CA ALA A 144 0.36 11.63 8.36
C ALA A 144 -1.07 11.44 8.87
N SER A 145 -1.25 10.81 10.03
CA SER A 145 -2.55 10.63 10.65
C SER A 145 -3.18 11.98 10.98
N GLU A 146 -2.45 12.88 11.64
CA GLU A 146 -2.92 14.23 11.95
C GLU A 146 -3.33 15.01 10.68
N PHE A 147 -2.56 14.85 9.60
CA PHE A 147 -2.89 15.46 8.31
C PHE A 147 -4.16 14.88 7.69
N LEU A 148 -4.27 13.54 7.61
CA LEU A 148 -5.38 12.85 6.95
C LEU A 148 -6.69 12.99 7.73
N GLN A 149 -6.67 12.96 9.07
CA GLN A 149 -7.86 13.18 9.90
C GLN A 149 -8.46 14.58 9.67
N LYS A 150 -7.62 15.61 9.47
CA LYS A 150 -8.09 16.96 9.11
C LYS A 150 -8.78 17.02 7.74
N LYS A 151 -8.55 16.03 6.88
CA LYS A 151 -9.18 15.93 5.56
C LYS A 151 -10.46 15.12 5.60
N ALA A 152 -10.39 13.91 6.14
CA ALA A 152 -11.56 13.08 6.39
C ALA A 152 -11.27 12.01 7.45
N ASN A 153 -12.25 11.76 8.32
CA ASN A 153 -12.12 10.77 9.39
C ASN A 153 -12.12 9.32 8.88
N PHE A 154 -12.69 9.06 7.69
CA PHE A 154 -12.79 7.71 7.13
C PHE A 154 -11.49 7.17 6.53
N TYR A 155 -10.38 7.91 6.58
CA TYR A 155 -9.07 7.38 6.17
C TYR A 155 -8.39 6.57 7.27
N ILE A 156 -8.72 6.79 8.54
CA ILE A 156 -7.92 6.30 9.66
C ILE A 156 -8.74 5.36 10.54
N LEU A 157 -8.17 4.19 10.81
CA LEU A 157 -8.56 3.31 11.90
C LEU A 157 -7.49 3.38 13.00
N HIS A 158 -7.91 3.72 14.21
CA HIS A 158 -7.04 3.59 15.39
C HIS A 158 -6.79 2.11 15.71
N TRP A 159 -5.54 1.67 15.55
CA TRP A 159 -5.17 0.26 15.59
C TRP A 159 -4.03 -0.03 16.57
N GLY A 160 -4.39 -0.41 17.80
CA GLY A 160 -3.40 -0.63 18.85
C GLY A 160 -2.66 0.66 19.20
N GLN A 161 -1.35 0.72 18.93
CA GLN A 161 -0.51 1.90 19.19
C GLN A 161 -0.23 2.73 17.93
N THR A 162 -0.59 2.22 16.74
CA THR A 162 -0.24 2.84 15.45
C THR A 162 -1.47 2.86 14.55
N ASP A 163 -1.84 4.04 14.08
CA ASP A 163 -2.96 4.18 13.15
C ASP A 163 -2.74 3.39 11.87
N SER A 164 -3.84 2.92 11.27
CA SER A 164 -3.84 2.17 10.02
C SER A 164 -4.80 2.78 9.02
N LEU A 165 -4.44 2.70 7.74
CA LEU A 165 -5.28 3.15 6.65
C LEU A 165 -6.55 2.30 6.57
N ILE A 166 -7.69 2.94 6.36
CA ILE A 166 -8.92 2.30 5.89
C ILE A 166 -8.89 2.33 4.36
N TRP A 167 -8.79 1.17 3.73
CA TRP A 167 -8.56 1.05 2.29
C TRP A 167 -9.62 0.23 1.52
N CYS A 168 -10.58 -0.37 2.23
CA CYS A 168 -11.63 -1.20 1.62
C CYS A 168 -13.02 -0.63 1.91
N ASN A 169 -13.95 -0.84 0.99
CA ASN A 169 -15.36 -0.58 1.23
C ASN A 169 -15.97 -1.69 2.11
N GLU A 170 -17.24 -1.50 2.50
CA GLU A 170 -17.96 -2.44 3.36
C GLU A 170 -18.03 -3.85 2.77
N SER A 171 -18.38 -3.95 1.48
CA SER A 171 -18.50 -5.23 0.79
C SER A 171 -17.17 -6.01 0.77
N ASP A 172 -16.07 -5.34 0.44
CA ASP A 172 -14.74 -5.93 0.43
C ASP A 172 -14.27 -6.28 1.85
N ALA A 173 -14.52 -5.44 2.84
CA ALA A 173 -14.17 -5.72 4.23
C ALA A 173 -14.83 -7.03 4.72
N HIS A 174 -16.13 -7.22 4.45
CA HIS A 174 -16.85 -8.44 4.81
C HIS A 174 -16.31 -9.67 4.08
N ARG A 175 -16.09 -9.56 2.76
CA ARG A 175 -15.57 -10.66 1.94
C ARG A 175 -14.16 -11.06 2.39
N LEU A 176 -13.27 -10.08 2.53
CA LEU A 176 -11.87 -10.31 2.90
C LEU A 176 -11.75 -10.82 4.33
N LYS A 177 -12.61 -10.39 5.27
CA LYS A 177 -12.66 -10.96 6.61
C LYS A 177 -12.82 -12.48 6.57
N GLY A 178 -13.79 -13.00 5.79
CA GLY A 178 -14.02 -14.44 5.66
C GLY A 178 -12.83 -15.17 5.05
N ILE A 179 -12.21 -14.58 4.01
CA ILE A 179 -10.99 -15.13 3.39
C ILE A 179 -9.85 -15.23 4.41
N PHE A 180 -9.58 -14.17 5.15
CA PHE A 180 -8.49 -14.15 6.14
C PHE A 180 -8.78 -15.03 7.36
N GLU A 181 -10.04 -15.25 7.72
CA GLU A 181 -10.45 -16.24 8.72
C GLU A 181 -10.08 -17.66 8.26
N THR A 182 -10.47 -18.04 7.04
CA THR A 182 -10.10 -19.33 6.43
C THR A 182 -8.58 -19.49 6.29
N LEU A 183 -7.86 -18.44 5.87
CA LEU A 183 -6.39 -18.48 5.78
C LEU A 183 -5.74 -18.64 7.16
N ALA A 184 -6.25 -17.98 8.19
CA ALA A 184 -5.75 -18.11 9.55
C ALA A 184 -5.97 -19.52 10.10
N GLU A 185 -7.14 -20.12 9.88
CA GLU A 185 -7.47 -21.49 10.30
C GLU A 185 -6.60 -22.55 9.63
N ASN A 186 -6.27 -22.36 8.34
CA ASN A 186 -5.46 -23.29 7.56
C ASN A 186 -3.94 -23.06 7.70
N SER A 187 -3.52 -22.05 8.45
CA SER A 187 -2.10 -21.75 8.68
C SER A 187 -1.61 -22.36 9.99
N THR A 188 -0.34 -22.78 10.03
CA THR A 188 0.27 -23.37 11.22
C THR A 188 0.22 -22.39 12.40
N PRO A 189 -0.42 -22.73 13.52
CA PRO A 189 -0.51 -21.85 14.69
C PRO A 189 0.87 -21.39 15.17
N GLY A 190 1.02 -20.09 15.38
CA GLY A 190 2.28 -19.48 15.83
C GLY A 190 3.28 -19.12 14.73
N SER A 191 3.07 -19.58 13.49
CA SER A 191 3.87 -19.15 12.33
C SER A 191 3.69 -17.65 12.02
N GLU A 192 4.65 -17.03 11.32
CA GLU A 192 4.52 -15.64 10.89
C GLU A 192 3.30 -15.43 10.00
N LYS A 193 3.06 -16.30 9.01
CA LYS A 193 1.85 -16.25 8.17
C LYS A 193 0.57 -16.24 9.02
N HIS A 194 0.48 -17.11 10.02
CA HIS A 194 -0.66 -17.15 10.95
C HIS A 194 -0.84 -15.84 11.73
N LYS A 195 0.26 -15.22 12.20
CA LYS A 195 0.21 -13.92 12.89
C LYS A 195 -0.32 -12.81 11.97
N HIS A 196 0.17 -12.75 10.72
CA HIS A 196 -0.30 -11.78 9.73
C HIS A 196 -1.78 -11.97 9.45
N PHE A 197 -2.23 -13.19 9.13
CA PHE A 197 -3.64 -13.45 8.81
C PHE A 197 -4.58 -13.13 9.96
N ARG A 198 -4.21 -13.49 11.20
CA ARG A 198 -5.02 -13.14 12.37
C ARG A 198 -5.08 -11.66 12.64
N ALA A 199 -3.98 -10.93 12.43
CA ALA A 199 -3.98 -9.48 12.61
C ALA A 199 -4.86 -8.80 11.55
N THR A 200 -4.75 -9.20 10.27
CA THR A 200 -5.61 -8.69 9.19
C THR A 200 -7.09 -9.01 9.43
N MET A 201 -7.41 -10.23 9.86
CA MET A 201 -8.78 -10.61 10.20
C MET A 201 -9.35 -9.71 11.32
N LYS A 202 -8.58 -9.47 12.38
CA LYS A 202 -9.00 -8.56 13.47
C LYS A 202 -9.15 -7.12 12.99
N TYR A 203 -8.35 -6.68 12.03
CA TYR A 203 -8.48 -5.36 11.41
C TYR A 203 -9.83 -5.21 10.71
N PHE A 204 -10.23 -6.18 9.86
CA PHE A 204 -11.54 -6.14 9.22
C PHE A 204 -12.70 -6.23 10.23
N GLN A 205 -12.53 -6.99 11.32
CA GLN A 205 -13.50 -7.01 12.43
C GLN A 205 -13.64 -5.62 13.07
N ALA A 206 -12.53 -4.89 13.25
CA ALA A 206 -12.56 -3.54 13.78
C ALA A 206 -13.20 -2.54 12.81
N LEU A 207 -12.95 -2.64 11.50
CA LEU A 207 -13.64 -1.83 10.50
C LEU A 207 -15.16 -2.03 10.58
N THR A 208 -15.59 -3.30 10.58
CA THR A 208 -17.02 -3.66 10.65
C THR A 208 -17.66 -3.15 11.93
N LYS A 209 -16.99 -3.30 13.07
CA LYS A 209 -17.51 -2.88 14.38
C LYS A 209 -17.68 -1.36 14.49
N ASN A 210 -16.82 -0.60 13.82
CA ASN A 210 -16.79 0.85 13.89
C ASN A 210 -17.49 1.53 12.71
N ASP A 211 -18.13 0.78 11.81
CA ASP A 211 -18.72 1.30 10.56
C ASP A 211 -17.71 2.17 9.78
N ALA A 212 -16.46 1.71 9.73
CA ALA A 212 -15.33 2.46 9.24
C ALA A 212 -14.90 1.91 7.87
N PHE A 213 -15.43 2.49 6.80
CA PHE A 213 -15.23 1.99 5.44
C PHE A 213 -14.79 3.08 4.48
N PHE A 214 -14.00 2.68 3.49
CA PHE A 214 -13.61 3.54 2.39
C PHE A 214 -14.80 3.74 1.45
N PRO A 215 -15.22 4.98 1.15
CA PRO A 215 -16.43 5.20 0.36
C PRO A 215 -16.25 4.77 -1.11
N ASP A 216 -17.26 4.09 -1.68
CA ASP A 216 -17.23 3.56 -3.05
C ASP A 216 -16.89 4.59 -4.15
N LYS A 217 -17.26 5.85 -3.92
CA LYS A 217 -16.99 6.96 -4.85
C LYS A 217 -15.50 7.26 -5.07
N PHE A 218 -14.62 6.73 -4.22
CA PHE A 218 -13.17 6.87 -4.34
C PHE A 218 -12.50 5.63 -4.95
N GLY A 219 -13.27 4.58 -5.28
CA GLY A 219 -12.73 3.39 -5.93
C GLY A 219 -12.44 3.64 -7.41
N LEU A 220 -11.19 3.40 -7.84
CA LEU A 220 -10.79 3.40 -9.26
C LEU A 220 -11.60 2.42 -10.14
N ILE A 221 -12.28 1.45 -9.51
CA ILE A 221 -13.16 0.48 -10.19
C ILE A 221 -14.43 1.16 -10.74
N SER A 222 -14.87 2.28 -10.17
CA SER A 222 -16.06 3.00 -10.65
C SER A 222 -15.89 3.56 -12.07
N GLU A 223 -14.67 3.96 -12.45
CA GLU A 223 -14.34 4.44 -13.79
C GLU A 223 -14.28 3.31 -14.83
N PHE A 224 -13.96 2.07 -14.41
CA PHE A 224 -13.95 0.90 -15.27
C PHE A 224 -15.34 0.48 -15.76
N ARG A 225 -16.41 0.90 -15.07
CA ARG A 225 -17.80 0.65 -15.50
C ARG A 225 -18.28 1.60 -16.60
N MET A 226 -17.53 2.66 -16.92
CA MET A 226 -17.92 3.66 -17.93
C MET A 226 -17.22 3.49 -19.29
N THR A 227 -16.35 2.49 -19.44
CA THR A 227 -15.57 2.27 -20.68
C THR A 227 -15.78 0.89 -21.33
N ARG A 228 -16.90 0.22 -21.04
CA ARG A 228 -17.35 -0.96 -21.79
C ARG A 228 -18.61 -0.66 -22.59
#